data_AF-M1B3I3-F1
#
_entry.id   AF-M1B3I3-F1
#
_cell.length_a   1.000
_cell.length_b   1.000
_cell.length_c   1.000
_cell.angle_alpha   90.00
_cell.angle_beta   90.00
_cell.angle_gamma   90.00
#
_symmetry.space_group_name_H-M   'P 1'
#
loop_
_entity.id
_entity.type
_entity.pdbx_description
1 polymer ?
#
loop_
_entity_poly.entity_id
_entity_poly.type
_entity_poly.pdbx_seq_one_letter_code
_entity_poly.pdbx_strand_id
1 'polypeptide(L)'
;MVPLGWIGGVTGMVLSTIISLYASTLMAKIHQYGEKRHIRYRDLAGFMYGYRAYVIVWGLQYANLFLINIGFIILGGQALKAFYLLFREDHEMKLPYFIIIAGLACVIFAVSVPHLSALGVWMAVSTFLSIVYFSIAFALCLKDGMHN
;
A
#
# COMPACT_ATOMS: atom_id res chain seq x y z
N MET A 1 19.31 -7.12 8.01
CA MET A 1 18.70 -6.09 8.88
C MET A 1 17.93 -6.86 9.94
N VAL A 2 18.43 -6.94 11.17
CA VAL A 2 17.71 -7.67 12.24
C VAL A 2 16.51 -6.78 12.59
N PRO A 3 15.30 -7.06 12.06
CA PRO A 3 14.18 -6.22 12.40
C PRO A 3 13.83 -6.53 13.85
N LEU A 4 13.38 -5.53 14.61
CA LEU A 4 12.90 -5.66 15.98
C LEU A 4 12.28 -7.07 16.15
N GLY A 5 12.95 -7.96 16.90
CA GLY A 5 12.63 -9.40 16.92
C GLY A 5 11.13 -9.63 17.15
N TRP A 6 10.60 -10.80 16.80
CA TRP A 6 9.17 -11.12 16.73
C TRP A 6 8.21 -10.26 17.58
N ILE A 7 8.49 -10.13 18.89
CA ILE A 7 7.75 -9.30 19.85
C ILE A 7 7.62 -7.83 19.41
N GLY A 8 8.72 -7.18 19.03
CA GLY A 8 8.71 -5.78 18.60
C GLY A 8 8.01 -5.58 17.25
N GLY A 9 8.16 -6.53 16.33
CA GLY A 9 7.41 -6.53 15.06
C GLY A 9 5.90 -6.63 15.27
N VAL A 10 5.44 -7.60 16.07
CA VAL A 10 4.02 -7.80 16.39
C VAL A 10 3.46 -6.58 17.13
N THR A 11 4.15 -6.11 18.17
CA THR A 11 3.72 -4.94 18.94
C THR A 11 3.62 -3.70 18.06
N GLY A 12 4.59 -3.48 17.17
CA GLY A 12 4.57 -2.37 16.21
C GLY A 12 3.39 -2.44 15.25
N MET A 13 3.07 -3.62 14.71
CA MET A 13 1.91 -3.81 13.82
C MET A 13 0.58 -3.55 14.55
N VAL A 14 0.45 -4.04 15.79
CA VAL A 14 -0.75 -3.81 16.62
C VAL A 14 -0.92 -2.32 16.92
N LEU A 15 0.14 -1.64 17.38
CA LEU A 15 0.10 -0.21 17.67
C LEU A 15 -0.23 0.62 16.41
N SER A 16 0.40 0.31 15.29
CA SER A 16 0.10 0.96 14.00
C SER A 16 -1.37 0.80 13.61
N THR A 17 -1.95 -0.38 13.84
CA THR A 17 -3.36 -0.65 13.56
C THR A 17 -4.28 0.19 14.46
N ILE A 18 -4.00 0.23 15.78
CA ILE A 18 -4.79 1.01 16.74
C ILE A 18 -4.75 2.51 16.40
N ILE A 19 -3.56 3.06 16.13
CA ILE A 19 -3.37 4.47 15.77
C ILE A 19 -4.12 4.79 14.47
N SER A 20 -4.03 3.91 13.47
CA SER A 20 -4.71 4.08 12.18
C SER A 20 -6.25 4.04 12.31
N LEU A 21 -6.78 3.12 13.13
CA LEU A 21 -8.21 3.03 13.41
C LEU A 21 -8.72 4.26 14.17
N TYR A 22 -7.94 4.75 15.14
CA TYR A 22 -8.27 5.96 15.89
C TYR A 22 -8.33 7.18 14.96
N ALA A 23 -7.31 7.37 14.10
CA ALA A 23 -7.28 8.45 13.12
C ALA A 23 -8.46 8.37 12.15
N SER A 24 -8.80 7.18 11.67
CA SER A 24 -9.94 6.95 10.76
C SER A 24 -11.28 7.26 11.43
N THR A 25 -11.44 6.88 12.69
CA THR A 25 -12.65 7.16 13.48
C THR A 25 -12.80 8.65 13.78
N LEU A 26 -11.69 9.33 14.11
CA LEU A 26 -11.67 10.78 14.31
C LEU A 26 -12.08 11.52 13.03
N MET A 27 -11.53 11.10 11.89
CA MET A 27 -11.88 11.66 10.59
C MET A 27 -13.37 11.47 10.26
N ALA A 28 -13.92 10.28 10.53
CA ALA A 28 -15.34 9.99 10.31
C ALA A 28 -16.27 10.87 11.18
N LYS A 29 -15.87 11.18 12.42
CA LYS A 29 -16.63 12.08 13.31
C LYS A 29 -16.59 13.53 12.82
N ILE A 30 -15.43 14.02 12.38
CA ILE A 30 -15.29 15.40 11.89
C ILE A 30 -15.96 15.56 10.51
N HIS A 31 -16.09 14.49 9.73
CA HIS A 31 -16.82 14.50 8.45
C HIS A 31 -18.30 14.92 8.57
N GLN A 32 -18.93 14.71 9.73
CA GLN A 32 -20.33 15.11 9.99
C GLN A 32 -20.46 16.48 10.68
N TYR A 33 -19.35 17.14 11.02
CA TYR A 33 -19.38 18.40 11.76
C TYR A 33 -19.53 19.60 10.79
N GLY A 34 -20.69 20.24 10.83
CA GLY A 34 -21.07 21.35 9.94
C GLY A 34 -22.02 20.88 8.84
N GLU A 35 -23.16 21.55 8.69
CA GLU A 35 -24.30 21.24 7.80
C GLU A 35 -24.00 21.18 6.28
N LYS A 36 -22.76 20.89 5.86
CA LYS A 36 -22.38 20.63 4.47
C LYS A 36 -21.43 19.43 4.39
N ARG A 37 -21.75 18.49 3.49
CA ARG A 37 -20.92 17.31 3.16
C ARG A 37 -19.56 17.74 2.60
N HIS A 38 -18.55 17.86 3.46
CA HIS A 38 -17.17 18.11 3.03
C HIS A 38 -16.50 16.78 2.68
N ILE A 39 -16.55 16.43 1.39
CA ILE A 39 -16.06 15.16 0.83
C ILE A 39 -14.51 15.11 0.74
N ARG A 40 -13.81 16.22 0.98
CA ARG A 40 -12.35 16.33 0.88
C ARG A 40 -11.70 16.78 2.19
N TYR A 41 -10.70 16.01 2.63
CA TYR A 41 -9.79 16.28 3.76
C TYR A 41 -9.24 17.71 3.79
N ARG A 42 -9.02 18.24 2.58
CA ARG A 42 -8.40 19.53 2.34
C ARG A 42 -9.33 20.71 2.69
N ASP A 43 -10.61 20.58 2.40
CA ASP A 43 -11.59 21.63 2.72
C ASP A 43 -11.96 21.64 4.22
N LEU A 44 -11.96 20.47 4.87
CA LEU A 44 -12.19 20.33 6.30
C LEU A 44 -11.05 20.95 7.13
N ALA A 45 -9.79 20.66 6.74
CA ALA A 45 -8.61 21.26 7.37
C ALA A 45 -8.51 22.77 7.11
N GLY A 46 -8.89 23.23 5.92
CA GLY A 46 -8.94 24.65 5.57
C GLY A 46 -10.02 25.41 6.36
N PHE A 47 -11.18 24.78 6.61
CA PHE A 47 -12.27 25.38 7.38
C PHE A 47 -11.95 25.51 8.88
N MET A 48 -11.31 24.51 9.49
CA MET A 48 -10.98 24.53 10.92
C MET A 48 -9.68 25.27 11.28
N TYR A 49 -8.63 25.16 10.45
CA TYR A 49 -7.28 25.65 10.78
C TYR A 49 -6.77 26.75 9.82
N GLY A 50 -7.57 27.16 8.83
CA GLY A 50 -7.25 28.20 7.86
C GLY A 50 -6.41 27.74 6.67
N TYR A 51 -6.10 28.67 5.78
CA TYR A 51 -5.45 28.43 4.49
C TYR A 51 -4.06 27.76 4.59
N ARG A 52 -3.31 28.01 5.67
CA ARG A 52 -1.99 27.39 5.87
C ARG A 52 -2.08 25.87 6.08
N ALA A 53 -3.05 25.39 6.85
CA ALA A 53 -3.26 23.96 7.07
C ALA A 53 -3.75 23.26 5.80
N TYR A 54 -4.58 23.94 4.98
CA TYR A 54 -5.00 23.46 3.67
C TYR A 54 -3.80 23.15 2.76
N VAL A 55 -2.85 24.08 2.65
CA VAL A 55 -1.68 23.92 1.77
C VAL A 55 -0.75 22.81 2.27
N ILE A 56 -0.56 22.69 3.58
CA ILE A 56 0.28 21.64 4.18
C ILE A 56 -0.32 20.26 3.94
N VAL A 57 -1.62 20.07 4.23
CA VAL A 57 -2.30 18.78 4.02
C VAL A 57 -2.30 18.42 2.53
N TRP A 58 -2.50 19.41 1.65
CA TRP A 58 -2.40 19.20 0.21
C TRP A 58 -1.01 18.74 -0.21
N GLY A 59 0.05 19.42 0.23
CA GLY A 59 1.43 19.05 -0.09
C GLY A 59 1.79 17.66 0.42
N LEU A 60 1.39 17.34 1.65
CA LEU A 60 1.66 16.03 2.25
C LEU A 60 0.90 14.90 1.55
N GLN A 61 -0.35 15.12 1.14
CA GLN A 61 -1.12 14.13 0.39
C GLN A 61 -0.50 13.83 -0.98
N TYR A 62 -0.08 14.86 -1.71
CA TYR A 62 0.59 14.68 -3.01
C TYR A 62 1.94 14.00 -2.87
N ALA A 63 2.74 14.41 -1.88
CA ALA A 63 4.03 13.78 -1.60
C ALA A 63 3.86 12.31 -1.22
N ASN A 64 2.88 11.98 -0.37
CA ASN A 64 2.59 10.61 0.03
C ASN A 64 2.12 9.77 -1.16
N LEU A 65 1.22 10.29 -2.00
CA LEU A 65 0.75 9.61 -3.20
C LEU A 65 1.90 9.35 -4.19
N PHE A 66 2.80 10.31 -4.35
CA PHE A 66 3.97 10.15 -5.21
C PHE A 66 4.93 9.09 -4.67
N LEU A 67 5.25 9.17 -3.37
CA LEU A 67 6.18 8.26 -2.72
C LEU A 67 5.67 6.82 -2.71
N ILE A 68 4.37 6.61 -2.45
CA ILE A 68 3.79 5.26 -2.44
C ILE A 68 3.78 4.63 -3.84
N ASN A 69 3.56 5.42 -4.90
CA ASN A 69 3.65 4.93 -6.28
C ASN A 69 5.07 4.50 -6.64
N ILE A 70 6.09 5.30 -6.29
CA ILE A 70 7.49 4.91 -6.49
C ILE A 70 7.82 3.64 -5.70
N GLY A 71 7.42 3.60 -4.42
CA GLY A 71 7.62 2.44 -3.56
C GLY A 71 7.01 1.17 -4.15
N PHE A 72 5.80 1.27 -4.71
CA PHE A 72 5.13 0.14 -5.35
C PHE A 72 5.89 -0.39 -6.57
N ILE A 73 6.42 0.49 -7.42
CA ILE A 73 7.24 0.08 -8.58
C ILE A 73 8.53 -0.61 -8.13
N ILE A 74 9.18 -0.11 -7.08
CA ILE A 74 10.39 -0.72 -6.52
C ILE A 74 10.09 -2.12 -5.95
N LEU A 75 9.03 -2.23 -5.14
CA LEU A 75 8.59 -3.51 -4.57
C LEU A 75 8.21 -4.52 -5.67
N GLY A 76 7.53 -4.06 -6.73
CA GLY A 76 7.24 -4.89 -7.91
C GLY A 76 8.50 -5.39 -8.60
N GLY A 77 9.51 -4.53 -8.79
CA GLY A 77 10.81 -4.93 -9.35
C GLY A 77 11.56 -5.93 -8.45
N GLN A 78 11.49 -5.76 -7.13
CA GLN A 78 12.06 -6.73 -6.18
C GLN A 78 11.35 -8.09 -6.22
N ALA A 79 10.02 -8.09 -6.27
CA ALA A 79 9.23 -9.32 -6.40
C ALA A 79 9.53 -10.04 -7.72
N LEU A 80 9.64 -9.31 -8.83
CA LEU A 80 9.98 -9.87 -10.14
C LEU A 80 11.39 -10.47 -10.14
N LYS A 81 12.36 -9.80 -9.49
CA LYS A 81 13.71 -10.35 -9.32
C LYS A 81 13.69 -11.64 -8.50
N ALA A 82 12.95 -11.68 -7.39
CA ALA A 82 12.84 -12.87 -6.56
C ALA A 82 12.21 -14.05 -7.33
N PHE A 83 11.19 -13.78 -8.14
CA PHE A 83 10.59 -14.77 -9.02
C PHE A 83 11.58 -15.27 -10.09
N TYR A 84 12.34 -14.37 -10.73
CA TYR A 84 13.36 -14.75 -11.72
C TYR A 84 14.43 -15.67 -11.12
N LEU A 85 14.91 -15.34 -9.91
CA LEU A 85 15.94 -16.11 -9.20
C LEU A 85 15.46 -17.53 -8.85
N LEU A 86 14.14 -17.75 -8.71
CA LEU A 86 13.57 -19.07 -8.44
C LEU A 86 13.70 -20.04 -9.63
N PHE A 87 13.71 -19.51 -10.87
CA PHE A 87 13.75 -20.31 -12.09
C PHE A 87 15.13 -20.35 -12.76
N ARG A 88 15.96 -19.32 -12.55
CA ARG A 88 17.27 -19.20 -13.22
C ARG A 88 18.28 -18.53 -12.29
N GLU A 89 19.34 -19.25 -11.96
CA GLU A 89 20.42 -18.78 -11.08
C GLU A 89 21.43 -17.83 -11.75
N ASP A 90 21.13 -17.29 -12.93
CA ASP A 90 22.03 -16.34 -13.63
C ASP A 90 22.07 -15.00 -12.88
N HIS A 91 23.20 -14.77 -12.18
CA HIS A 91 23.47 -13.62 -11.31
C HIS A 91 23.80 -12.30 -12.05
N GLU A 92 23.56 -12.19 -13.36
CA GLU A 92 24.02 -11.02 -14.13
C GLU A 92 23.01 -9.86 -14.18
N MET A 93 21.72 -10.10 -13.93
CA MET A 93 20.69 -9.07 -14.08
C MET A 93 20.55 -8.17 -12.85
N LYS A 94 20.96 -6.90 -12.98
CA LYS A 94 20.87 -5.90 -11.90
C LYS A 94 19.41 -5.57 -11.57
N LEU A 95 19.12 -5.33 -10.27
CA LEU A 95 17.80 -4.94 -9.76
C LEU A 95 17.13 -3.77 -10.52
N PRO A 96 17.85 -2.72 -10.95
CA PRO A 96 17.25 -1.60 -11.69
C PRO A 96 16.55 -2.03 -12.99
N TYR A 97 17.01 -3.07 -13.68
CA TYR A 97 16.35 -3.55 -14.89
C TYR A 97 14.96 -4.12 -14.59
N PHE A 98 14.83 -4.89 -13.51
CA PHE A 98 13.52 -5.39 -13.07
C PHE A 98 12.59 -4.27 -12.61
N ILE A 99 13.12 -3.20 -12.00
CA ILE A 99 12.36 -2.01 -11.64
C ILE A 99 11.84 -1.29 -12.90
N ILE A 100 12.66 -1.15 -13.94
CA ILE A 100 12.24 -0.56 -15.22
C ILE A 100 11.14 -1.40 -15.87
N ILE A 101 11.29 -2.73 -15.88
CA ILE A 101 10.27 -3.65 -16.42
C ILE A 101 8.96 -3.53 -15.64
N ALA A 102 9.03 -3.52 -14.30
CA ALA A 102 7.84 -3.32 -13.45
C ALA A 102 7.18 -1.95 -13.70
N GLY A 103 7.98 -0.89 -13.84
CA GLY A 103 7.49 0.44 -14.17
C GLY A 103 6.81 0.49 -15.54
N LEU A 104 7.39 -0.14 -16.56
CA LEU A 104 6.80 -0.24 -17.89
C LEU A 104 5.46 -1.00 -17.85
N ALA A 105 5.40 -2.11 -17.12
CA ALA A 105 4.17 -2.86 -16.93
C ALA A 105 3.08 -2.01 -16.25
N CYS A 106 3.44 -1.24 -15.22
CA CYS A 106 2.53 -0.29 -14.57
C CYS A 106 2.03 0.79 -15.54
N VAL A 107 2.88 1.32 -16.42
CA VAL A 107 2.47 2.32 -17.43
C VAL A 107 1.50 1.73 -18.44
N ILE A 108 1.80 0.53 -18.97
CA ILE A 108 0.91 -0.17 -19.90
C ILE A 108 -0.44 -0.44 -19.23
N PHE A 109 -0.43 -0.87 -17.96
CA PHE A 109 -1.64 -1.07 -17.18
C PHE A 109 -2.45 0.22 -17.00
N ALA A 110 -1.78 1.33 -16.66
CA ALA A 110 -2.42 2.63 -16.50
C ALA A 110 -3.07 3.13 -17.80
N VAL A 111 -2.44 2.90 -18.95
CA VAL A 111 -3.00 3.25 -20.27
C VAL A 111 -4.17 2.32 -20.64
N SER A 112 -4.07 1.04 -20.31
CA SER A 112 -5.07 0.01 -20.65
C SER A 112 -6.34 0.09 -19.81
N VAL A 113 -6.28 0.71 -18.63
CA VAL A 113 -7.40 0.83 -17.68
C VAL A 113 -7.77 2.32 -17.48
N PRO A 114 -8.37 2.98 -18.50
CA PRO A 114 -8.72 4.40 -18.40
C PRO A 114 -9.99 4.65 -17.58
N HIS A 115 -10.77 3.62 -17.25
CA HIS A 115 -12.09 3.74 -16.63
C HIS A 115 -12.13 3.18 -15.20
N LEU A 116 -12.77 3.94 -14.30
CA LEU A 116 -12.88 3.61 -12.87
C LEU A 116 -13.58 2.26 -12.61
N SER A 117 -14.50 1.86 -13.48
CA SER A 117 -15.20 0.58 -13.36
C SER A 117 -14.27 -0.62 -13.58
N ALA A 118 -13.37 -0.60 -14.56
CA ALA A 118 -12.39 -1.68 -14.74
C ALA A 118 -11.36 -1.69 -13.61
N LEU A 119 -11.00 -0.54 -13.06
CA LEU A 119 -10.10 -0.48 -11.91
C LEU A 119 -10.73 -1.19 -10.70
N GLY A 120 -12.05 -1.05 -10.50
CA GLY A 120 -12.79 -1.81 -9.49
C GLY A 120 -12.71 -3.33 -9.69
N VAL A 121 -12.84 -3.81 -10.93
CA VAL A 121 -12.70 -5.24 -11.26
C VAL A 121 -11.29 -5.74 -10.95
N TRP A 122 -10.26 -4.98 -11.33
CA TRP A 122 -8.87 -5.33 -11.02
C TRP A 122 -8.59 -5.36 -9.51
N MET A 123 -9.19 -4.45 -8.73
CA MET A 123 -9.09 -4.46 -7.26
C MET A 123 -9.76 -5.71 -6.65
N ALA A 124 -10.91 -6.13 -7.18
CA ALA A 124 -11.57 -7.36 -6.75
C ALA A 124 -10.71 -8.60 -7.04
N VAL A 125 -10.14 -8.70 -8.25
CA VAL A 125 -9.21 -9.78 -8.63
C VAL A 125 -7.97 -9.78 -7.74
N SER A 126 -7.36 -8.61 -7.51
CA SER A 126 -6.19 -8.49 -6.64
C SER A 126 -6.48 -8.91 -5.19
N THR A 127 -7.66 -8.56 -4.68
CA THR A 127 -8.11 -8.95 -3.35
C THR A 127 -8.29 -10.46 -3.25
N PHE A 128 -8.92 -11.07 -4.26
CA PHE A 128 -9.06 -12.53 -4.33
C PHE A 128 -7.71 -13.24 -4.32
N LEU A 129 -6.76 -12.81 -5.17
CA LEU A 129 -5.41 -13.37 -5.20
C LEU A 129 -4.68 -13.22 -3.86
N SER A 130 -4.84 -12.08 -3.20
CA SER A 130 -4.22 -11.80 -1.89
C SER A 130 -4.80 -12.69 -0.79
N ILE A 131 -6.11 -12.96 -0.81
CA ILE A 131 -6.75 -13.90 0.13
C ILE A 131 -6.20 -15.31 -0.08
N VAL A 132 -6.11 -15.78 -1.32
CA VAL A 132 -5.55 -17.10 -1.65
C VAL A 132 -4.10 -17.21 -1.16
N TYR A 133 -3.28 -16.21 -1.45
CA TYR A 133 -1.90 -16.15 -0.96
C TYR A 133 -1.82 -16.21 0.57
N PHE A 134 -2.65 -15.43 1.26
CA PHE A 134 -2.69 -15.41 2.73
C PHE A 134 -3.14 -16.75 3.31
N SER A 135 -4.14 -17.40 2.73
CA SER A 135 -4.60 -18.73 3.14
C SER A 135 -3.51 -19.79 2.99
N ILE A 136 -2.77 -19.78 1.88
CA ILE A 136 -1.64 -20.71 1.66
C ILE A 136 -0.52 -20.44 2.66
N ALA A 137 -0.11 -19.17 2.82
CA ALA A 137 0.92 -18.80 3.77
C ALA A 137 0.56 -19.19 5.20
N PHE A 138 -0.70 -18.97 5.61
CA PHE A 138 -1.20 -19.37 6.92
C PHE A 138 -1.18 -20.89 7.12
N ALA A 139 -1.61 -21.66 6.11
CA ALA A 139 -1.56 -23.12 6.16
C ALA A 139 -0.12 -23.65 6.28
N LEU A 140 0.83 -23.05 5.57
CA LEU A 140 2.26 -23.38 5.67
C LEU A 140 2.81 -23.05 7.05
N CYS A 141 2.52 -21.86 7.60
CA CYS A 141 2.93 -21.49 8.96
C CYS A 141 2.36 -22.44 10.02
N LEU A 142 1.11 -22.88 9.89
CA LEU A 142 0.53 -23.86 10.80
C LEU A 142 1.21 -25.22 10.70
N LYS A 143 1.50 -25.68 9.48
CA LYS A 143 2.19 -26.95 9.26
C LYS A 143 3.60 -26.93 9.86
N ASP A 144 4.35 -25.86 9.63
CA ASP A 144 5.71 -25.70 10.17
C ASP A 144 5.68 -25.58 11.70
N GLY A 145 4.70 -24.86 12.26
CA GLY A 145 4.53 -24.73 13.71
C GLY A 145 4.08 -26.01 14.42
N MET A 146 3.39 -26.93 13.72
CA MET A 146 3.02 -28.23 14.27
C MET A 146 4.15 -29.27 14.19
N HIS A 147 5.10 -29.09 13.27
CA HIS A 147 6.21 -30.02 13.05
C HIS A 147 7.46 -29.66 13.90
N ASN A 148 7.39 -28.60 14.71
CA ASN A 148 8.43 -28.16 15.65
C ASN A 148 7.92 -28.23 17.08
#